data_AF-A0A0H5QV54-F1
#
_entry.id   AF-A0A0H5QV54-F1
#
_cell.length_a   1.000
_cell.length_b   1.000
_cell.length_c   1.000
_cell.angle_alpha   90.00
_cell.angle_beta   90.00
_cell.angle_gamma   90.00
#
_symmetry.space_group_name_H-M   'P 1'
#
loop_
_entity.id
_entity.type
_entity.pdbx_description
1 polymer ?
#
loop_
_entity_poly.entity_id
_entity_poly.type
_entity_poly.pdbx_seq_one_letter_code
_entity_poly.pdbx_strand_id
1 'polypeptide(L)'
;MLRFAPLSIAEATKKAVSIAELERIDLTQDGVGAIMELANGDMRKVLNMLQTVNAAYGQVNGDNVHTCTGTPRPIDIEESLSHLLNSPFGEACAALSQLMNARGLCLSDIVTRLVPLVCAVDDLPAGVLAFAVSQLADLEYRLSSETCERIQLVALVSIFLMVRDRTVHHYAAAEAAAAQ
;
A
#
# COMPACT_ATOMS: atom_id res chain seq x y z
N MET A 1 -34.79 -10.61 0.42
CA MET A 1 -33.58 -10.34 1.24
C MET A 1 -33.33 -8.85 1.23
N LEU A 2 -33.18 -8.23 2.40
CA LEU A 2 -32.72 -6.84 2.50
C LEU A 2 -31.19 -6.84 2.33
N ARG A 3 -30.69 -6.13 1.32
CA ARG A 3 -29.26 -5.89 1.12
C ARG A 3 -28.93 -4.49 1.65
N PHE A 4 -28.04 -4.42 2.62
CA PHE A 4 -27.54 -3.15 3.14
C PHE A 4 -26.24 -2.82 2.41
N ALA A 5 -26.22 -1.70 1.69
CA ALA A 5 -25.01 -1.19 1.05
C ALA A 5 -24.07 -0.57 2.11
N PRO A 6 -22.76 -0.52 1.85
CA PRO A 6 -21.84 0.30 2.64
C PRO A 6 -22.32 1.74 2.76
N LEU A 7 -22.01 2.39 3.88
CA LEU A 7 -22.37 3.79 4.07
C LEU A 7 -21.60 4.68 3.09
N SER A 8 -22.20 5.81 2.72
CA SER A 8 -21.43 6.85 2.03
C SER A 8 -20.36 7.40 2.98
N ILE A 9 -19.22 7.81 2.41
CA ILE A 9 -18.11 8.41 3.17
C ILE A 9 -18.60 9.63 3.97
N ALA A 10 -19.50 10.43 3.39
CA ALA A 10 -20.08 11.61 4.06
C ALA A 10 -20.90 11.24 5.31
N GLU A 11 -21.75 10.20 5.23
CA GLU A 11 -22.55 9.75 6.37
C GLU A 11 -21.70 9.15 7.48
N ALA A 12 -20.73 8.30 7.10
CA ALA A 12 -19.78 7.71 8.03
C ALA A 12 -18.95 8.78 8.74
N THR A 13 -18.48 9.78 7.99
CA THR A 13 -17.71 10.92 8.53
C THR A 13 -18.52 11.73 9.51
N LYS A 14 -19.75 12.13 9.13
CA LYS A 14 -20.65 12.87 10.02
C LYS A 14 -20.89 12.13 11.33
N LYS A 15 -21.07 10.82 11.28
CA LYS A 15 -21.28 10.00 12.46
C LYS A 15 -20.01 9.86 13.31
N ALA A 16 -18.85 9.67 12.69
CA ALA A 16 -17.57 9.57 13.37
C ALA A 16 -17.22 10.85 14.13
N VAL A 17 -17.36 12.01 13.49
CA VAL A 17 -17.12 13.32 14.11
C VAL A 17 -18.06 13.55 15.29
N SER A 18 -19.36 13.26 15.11
CA SER A 18 -20.34 13.37 16.20
C SER A 18 -19.99 12.49 17.40
N ILE A 19 -19.46 11.28 17.18
CA ILE A 19 -19.05 10.39 18.28
C ILE A 19 -17.77 10.89 18.93
N ALA A 20 -16.79 11.35 18.15
CA ALA A 20 -15.56 11.93 18.68
C ALA A 20 -15.84 13.14 19.59
N GLU A 21 -16.76 14.02 19.21
CA GLU A 21 -17.19 15.16 20.05
C GLU A 21 -17.85 14.69 21.36
N LEU A 22 -18.74 13.70 21.30
CA LEU A 22 -19.45 13.16 22.47
C LEU A 22 -18.48 12.46 23.45
N GLU A 23 -17.50 11.73 22.92
CA GLU A 23 -16.50 11.00 23.71
C GLU A 23 -15.27 11.85 24.05
N ARG A 24 -15.21 13.11 23.58
CA ARG A 24 -14.08 14.04 23.76
C ARG A 24 -12.76 13.48 23.22
N ILE A 25 -12.83 12.83 22.07
CA ILE A 25 -11.68 12.29 21.34
C ILE A 25 -11.05 13.41 20.52
N ASP A 26 -9.73 13.58 20.64
CA ASP A 26 -8.97 14.50 19.80
C ASP A 26 -8.81 13.88 18.40
N LEU A 27 -9.66 14.31 17.47
CA LEU A 27 -9.73 13.80 16.10
C LEU A 27 -9.36 14.90 15.09
N THR A 28 -8.32 14.63 14.32
CA THR A 28 -7.79 15.52 13.29
C THR A 28 -8.40 15.23 11.91
N GLN A 29 -8.29 16.16 10.95
CA GLN A 29 -8.85 15.97 9.60
C GLN A 29 -8.15 14.85 8.82
N ASP A 30 -6.83 14.73 8.94
CA ASP A 30 -6.05 13.64 8.33
C ASP A 30 -6.38 12.29 8.99
N GLY A 31 -6.64 12.27 10.29
CA GLY A 31 -7.17 11.07 10.99
C GLY A 31 -8.54 10.63 10.46
N VAL A 32 -9.45 11.57 10.20
CA VAL A 32 -10.74 11.28 9.54
C VAL A 32 -10.51 10.67 8.16
N GLY A 33 -9.65 11.29 7.34
CA GLY A 33 -9.33 10.79 6.00
C GLY A 33 -8.82 9.35 6.01
N ALA A 34 -7.82 9.07 6.83
CA ALA A 34 -7.23 7.74 6.97
C ALA A 34 -8.26 6.70 7.44
N ILE A 35 -9.09 7.03 8.43
CA ILE A 35 -10.15 6.11 8.91
C ILE A 35 -11.16 5.80 7.80
N MET A 36 -11.59 6.81 7.04
CA MET A 36 -12.59 6.61 5.98
C MET A 36 -12.04 5.78 4.82
N GLU A 37 -10.79 6.00 4.45
CA GLU A 37 -10.07 5.20 3.44
C GLU A 37 -10.01 3.72 3.86
N LEU A 38 -9.58 3.45 5.09
CA LEU A 38 -9.39 2.09 5.60
C LEU A 38 -10.70 1.38 5.94
N ALA A 39 -11.73 2.11 6.35
CA ALA A 39 -13.02 1.53 6.73
C ALA A 39 -13.88 1.12 5.53
N ASN A 40 -13.69 1.75 4.36
CA ASN A 40 -14.44 1.48 3.12
C ASN A 40 -15.98 1.38 3.35
N GLY A 41 -16.53 2.33 4.10
CA GLY A 41 -17.97 2.41 4.40
C GLY A 41 -18.48 1.49 5.51
N ASP A 42 -17.62 0.72 6.19
CA ASP A 42 -17.98 -0.09 7.37
C ASP A 42 -17.88 0.75 8.66
N MET A 43 -19.03 1.16 9.21
CA MET A 43 -19.08 1.96 10.43
C MET A 43 -18.47 1.25 11.65
N ARG A 44 -18.50 -0.08 11.71
CA ARG A 44 -17.88 -0.84 12.80
C ARG A 44 -16.37 -0.67 12.76
N LYS A 45 -15.76 -0.73 11.57
CA LYS A 45 -14.33 -0.47 11.39
C LYS A 45 -13.97 0.95 11.80
N VAL A 46 -14.78 1.94 11.41
CA VAL A 46 -14.59 3.35 11.81
C VAL A 46 -14.52 3.49 13.33
N LEU A 47 -15.49 2.94 14.06
CA LEU A 47 -15.53 3.04 15.52
C LEU A 47 -14.38 2.30 16.20
N ASN A 48 -14.07 1.09 15.71
CA ASN A 48 -12.97 0.31 16.25
C ASN A 48 -11.63 1.05 16.10
N MET A 49 -11.38 1.67 14.93
CA MET A 49 -10.17 2.48 14.73
C MET A 49 -10.18 3.72 15.62
N LEU A 50 -11.28 4.47 15.67
CA LEU A 50 -11.41 5.66 16.52
C LEU A 50 -11.06 5.34 17.99
N GLN A 51 -11.64 4.26 18.52
CA GLN A 51 -11.43 3.84 19.91
C GLN A 51 -10.03 3.31 20.15
N THR A 52 -9.53 2.44 19.28
CA THR A 52 -8.21 1.79 19.47
C THR A 52 -7.08 2.82 19.36
N VAL A 53 -7.15 3.71 18.38
CA VAL A 53 -6.14 4.75 18.17
C VAL A 53 -6.15 5.75 19.33
N ASN A 54 -7.33 6.19 19.76
CA ASN A 54 -7.45 7.08 20.91
C ASN A 54 -6.94 6.42 22.21
N ALA A 55 -7.25 5.15 22.43
CA ALA A 55 -6.78 4.42 23.61
C ALA A 55 -5.25 4.21 23.61
N ALA A 56 -4.65 4.02 22.44
CA ALA A 56 -3.21 3.79 22.31
C ALA A 56 -2.37 5.08 22.35
N TYR A 57 -2.84 6.17 21.74
CA TYR A 57 -2.03 7.37 21.50
C TYR A 57 -2.64 8.67 22.04
N GLY A 58 -3.89 8.68 22.49
CA GLY A 58 -4.59 9.86 23.01
C GLY A 58 -5.02 10.89 21.96
N GLN A 59 -4.55 10.78 20.72
CA GLN A 59 -4.95 11.58 19.57
C GLN A 59 -5.12 10.69 18.33
N VAL A 60 -6.20 10.92 17.60
CA VAL A 60 -6.53 10.24 16.34
C VAL A 60 -6.10 11.11 15.16
N ASN A 61 -4.87 10.88 14.70
CA ASN A 61 -4.28 11.46 13.48
C ASN A 61 -3.91 10.37 12.46
N GLY A 62 -3.60 10.78 11.23
CA GLY A 62 -3.33 9.84 10.13
C GLY A 62 -2.19 8.89 10.43
N ASP A 63 -1.08 9.39 11.00
CA ASP A 63 0.08 8.58 11.38
C ASP A 63 -0.28 7.53 12.44
N ASN A 64 -1.01 7.91 13.48
CA ASN A 64 -1.43 7.00 14.54
C ASN A 64 -2.44 5.98 14.02
N VAL A 65 -3.32 6.35 13.10
CA VAL A 65 -4.27 5.42 12.45
C VAL A 65 -3.52 4.36 11.65
N HIS A 66 -2.59 4.76 10.78
CA HIS A 66 -1.80 3.82 9.98
C HIS A 66 -0.95 2.89 10.86
N THR A 67 -0.27 3.46 11.85
CA THR A 67 0.57 2.69 12.80
C THR A 67 -0.27 1.68 13.59
N CYS A 68 -1.43 2.10 14.10
CA CYS A 68 -2.28 1.22 14.91
C CYS A 68 -2.94 0.10 14.09
N THR A 69 -3.16 0.34 12.79
CA THR A 69 -3.77 -0.64 11.88
C THR A 69 -2.75 -1.52 11.17
N GLY A 70 -1.45 -1.25 11.33
CA GLY A 70 -0.39 -1.94 10.60
C GLY A 70 -0.41 -1.66 9.10
N THR A 71 -1.07 -0.58 8.67
CA THR A 71 -1.21 -0.25 7.26
C THR A 71 -0.09 0.69 6.80
N PRO A 72 0.52 0.46 5.62
CA PRO A 72 1.59 1.32 5.12
C PRO A 72 1.06 2.73 4.84
N ARG A 73 1.83 3.77 5.15
CA ARG A 73 1.48 5.13 4.72
C ARG A 73 1.82 5.31 3.24
N PRO A 74 1.20 6.28 2.54
CA PRO A 74 1.53 6.55 1.14
C PRO A 74 3.03 6.75 0.90
N ILE A 75 3.71 7.49 1.79
CA ILE A 75 5.15 7.73 1.71
C ILE A 75 5.99 6.44 1.84
N ASP A 76 5.54 5.48 2.65
CA ASP A 76 6.24 4.21 2.84
C ASP A 76 6.17 3.34 1.55
N ILE A 77 5.06 3.44 0.82
CA ILE A 77 4.87 2.72 -0.46
C ILE A 77 5.65 3.41 -1.59
N GLU A 78 5.68 4.74 -1.62
CA GLU A 78 6.50 5.52 -2.57
C GLU A 78 8.00 5.23 -2.39
N GLU A 79 8.47 5.20 -1.14
CA GLU A 79 9.84 4.81 -0.80
C GLU A 79 10.14 3.37 -1.24
N SER A 80 9.20 2.44 -0.97
CA SER A 80 9.31 1.05 -1.41
C SER A 80 9.43 0.93 -2.94
N LEU A 81 8.58 1.65 -3.69
CA LEU A 81 8.63 1.68 -5.15
C LEU A 81 9.95 2.26 -5.66
N SER A 82 10.42 3.34 -5.04
CA SER A 82 11.71 3.95 -5.38
C SER A 82 12.88 2.98 -5.22
N HIS A 83 12.93 2.25 -4.10
CA HIS A 83 13.94 1.22 -3.89
C HIS A 83 13.85 0.08 -4.91
N LEU A 84 12.64 -0.37 -5.23
CA LEU A 84 12.41 -1.43 -6.21
C LEU A 84 12.87 -1.05 -7.62
N LEU A 85 12.65 0.21 -8.03
CA LEU A 85 12.99 0.69 -9.36
C LEU A 85 14.46 1.12 -9.50
N ASN A 86 15.11 1.56 -8.42
CA ASN A 86 16.42 2.22 -8.53
C ASN A 86 17.55 1.45 -7.83
N SER A 87 17.31 0.89 -6.65
CA SER A 87 18.39 0.35 -5.81
C SER A 87 18.93 -1.00 -6.30
N PRO A 88 20.18 -1.36 -6.01
CA PRO A 88 20.71 -2.70 -6.23
C PRO A 88 19.92 -3.75 -5.43
N PHE A 89 19.93 -5.00 -5.90
CA PHE A 89 19.13 -6.09 -5.33
C PHE A 89 19.27 -6.26 -3.80
N GLY A 90 20.51 -6.32 -3.30
CA GLY A 90 20.77 -6.52 -1.87
C GLY A 90 20.31 -5.33 -1.01
N GLU A 91 20.48 -4.12 -1.53
CA GLU A 91 20.05 -2.89 -0.86
C GLU A 91 18.53 -2.77 -0.81
N ALA A 92 17.85 -3.04 -1.93
CA ALA A 92 16.39 -3.07 -1.98
C ALA A 92 15.82 -4.10 -1.00
N CYS A 93 16.37 -5.32 -0.95
CA CYS A 93 15.95 -6.33 0.03
C CYS A 93 16.10 -5.84 1.48
N ALA A 94 17.24 -5.22 1.80
CA ALA A 94 17.52 -4.72 3.13
C ALA A 94 16.58 -3.54 3.49
N ALA A 95 16.38 -2.59 2.57
CA ALA A 95 15.52 -1.43 2.77
C ALA A 95 14.06 -1.84 3.04
N LEU A 96 13.48 -2.69 2.18
CA LEU A 96 12.12 -3.20 2.37
C LEU A 96 11.98 -4.00 3.68
N SER A 97 12.96 -4.84 4.01
CA SER A 97 12.94 -5.59 5.26
C SER A 97 13.05 -4.68 6.49
N GLN A 98 13.88 -3.64 6.44
CA GLN A 98 13.99 -2.66 7.51
C GLN A 98 12.71 -1.85 7.67
N LEU A 99 12.11 -1.39 6.57
CA LEU A 99 10.84 -0.66 6.58
C LEU A 99 9.73 -1.51 7.22
N MET A 100 9.58 -2.76 6.81
CA MET A 100 8.60 -3.69 7.38
C MET A 100 8.81 -3.90 8.87
N ASN A 101 10.05 -4.16 9.31
CA ASN A 101 10.36 -4.40 10.71
C ASN A 101 10.18 -3.14 11.58
N ALA A 102 10.57 -1.98 11.09
CA ALA A 102 10.50 -0.72 11.83
C ALA A 102 9.05 -0.23 12.01
N ARG A 103 8.19 -0.51 11.03
CA ARG A 103 6.79 -0.03 10.99
C ARG A 103 5.76 -1.11 11.29
N GLY A 104 6.18 -2.36 11.48
CA GLY A 104 5.27 -3.49 11.72
C GLY A 104 4.37 -3.79 10.52
N LEU A 105 4.86 -3.62 9.30
CA LEU A 105 4.08 -3.78 8.07
C LEU A 105 4.19 -5.21 7.53
N CYS A 106 3.10 -5.66 6.92
CA CYS A 106 3.06 -6.89 6.14
C CYS A 106 3.37 -6.61 4.67
N LEU A 107 4.07 -7.53 4.02
CA LEU A 107 4.39 -7.49 2.61
C LEU A 107 3.13 -7.55 1.75
N SER A 108 2.09 -8.27 2.19
CA SER A 108 0.79 -8.30 1.52
C SER A 108 0.21 -6.90 1.37
N ASP A 109 0.25 -6.09 2.44
CA ASP A 109 -0.30 -4.72 2.42
C ASP A 109 0.55 -3.80 1.53
N ILE A 110 1.87 -3.99 1.53
CA ILE A 110 2.78 -3.28 0.62
C ILE A 110 2.42 -3.63 -0.84
N VAL A 111 2.33 -4.91 -1.19
CA VAL A 111 2.04 -5.37 -2.55
C VAL A 111 0.69 -4.85 -3.04
N THR A 112 -0.37 -4.96 -2.24
CA THR A 112 -1.70 -4.45 -2.62
C THR A 112 -1.70 -2.95 -2.88
N ARG A 113 -0.98 -2.16 -2.06
CA ARG A 113 -0.87 -0.69 -2.25
C ARG A 113 0.12 -0.29 -3.35
N LEU A 114 1.03 -1.17 -3.75
CA LEU A 114 2.03 -0.90 -4.79
C LEU A 114 1.41 -0.94 -6.20
N VAL A 115 0.45 -1.84 -6.45
CA VAL A 115 -0.14 -2.06 -7.78
C VAL A 115 -0.66 -0.76 -8.43
N PRO A 116 -1.47 0.09 -7.75
CA PRO A 116 -1.92 1.35 -8.33
C PRO A 116 -0.77 2.29 -8.70
N LEU A 117 0.28 2.37 -7.88
CA LEU A 117 1.43 3.22 -8.17
C LEU A 117 2.23 2.71 -9.37
N VAL A 118 2.43 1.40 -9.47
CA VAL A 118 3.11 0.76 -10.62
C VAL A 118 2.35 1.02 -11.92
N CYS A 119 1.01 0.93 -11.89
CA CYS A 119 0.16 1.24 -13.03
C CYS A 119 0.17 2.72 -13.41
N ALA A 120 0.54 3.62 -12.50
CA ALA A 120 0.66 5.05 -12.72
C ALA A 120 2.07 5.48 -13.17
N VAL A 121 3.04 4.56 -13.32
CA VAL A 121 4.38 4.88 -13.83
C VAL A 121 4.32 5.06 -15.34
N ASP A 122 4.46 6.30 -15.81
CA ASP A 122 4.41 6.65 -17.23
C ASP A 122 5.59 6.07 -18.05
N ASP A 123 6.75 5.88 -17.41
CA ASP A 123 7.99 5.41 -18.05
C ASP A 123 8.04 3.88 -18.29
N LEU A 124 6.98 3.14 -17.95
CA LEU A 124 6.91 1.70 -18.19
C LEU A 124 6.19 1.36 -19.49
N PRO A 125 6.85 0.71 -20.47
CA PRO A 125 6.19 0.23 -21.68
C PRO A 125 5.04 -0.74 -21.34
N ALA A 126 3.97 -0.72 -22.12
CA ALA A 126 2.76 -1.52 -21.86
C ALA A 126 3.05 -3.03 -21.67
N GLY A 127 3.97 -3.60 -22.44
CA GLY A 127 4.37 -5.01 -22.30
C GLY A 127 5.11 -5.30 -21.00
N VAL A 128 5.91 -4.35 -20.51
CA VAL A 128 6.62 -4.46 -19.23
C VAL A 128 5.65 -4.27 -18.06
N LEU A 129 4.73 -3.31 -18.17
CA LEU A 129 3.68 -3.11 -17.18
C LEU A 129 2.77 -4.34 -17.05
N ALA A 130 2.33 -4.93 -18.16
CA ALA A 130 1.55 -6.15 -18.16
C ALA A 130 2.28 -7.32 -17.47
N PHE A 131 3.59 -7.46 -17.74
CA PHE A 131 4.43 -8.42 -17.03
C PHE A 131 4.48 -8.13 -15.53
N ALA A 132 4.76 -6.89 -15.13
CA ALA A 132 4.85 -6.49 -13.72
C ALA A 132 3.55 -6.80 -12.96
N VAL A 133 2.40 -6.40 -13.50
CA VAL A 133 1.09 -6.64 -12.88
C VAL A 133 0.77 -8.14 -12.79
N SER A 134 1.09 -8.93 -13.82
CA SER A 134 0.93 -10.39 -13.78
C SER A 134 1.76 -11.03 -12.66
N GLN A 135 3.03 -10.63 -12.54
CA GLN A 135 3.92 -11.16 -11.49
C GLN A 135 3.49 -10.71 -10.09
N LEU A 136 2.96 -9.51 -9.94
CA LEU A 136 2.41 -9.01 -8.68
C LEU A 136 1.15 -9.77 -8.27
N ALA A 137 0.29 -10.15 -9.21
CA ALA A 137 -0.87 -11.00 -8.94
C ALA A 137 -0.46 -12.40 -8.45
N ASP A 138 0.54 -13.02 -9.09
CA ASP A 138 1.10 -14.30 -8.63
C ASP A 138 1.76 -14.20 -7.25
N LEU A 139 2.39 -13.07 -6.96
CA LEU A 139 2.96 -12.77 -5.66
C LEU A 139 1.87 -12.62 -4.58
N GLU A 140 0.81 -11.85 -4.85
CA GLU A 140 -0.34 -11.71 -3.96
C GLU A 140 -1.00 -13.06 -3.68
N TYR A 141 -1.19 -13.88 -4.73
CA TYR A 141 -1.73 -15.22 -4.58
C TYR A 141 -0.87 -16.09 -3.67
N ARG A 142 0.45 -16.08 -3.85
CA ARG A 142 1.37 -16.81 -2.96
C ARG A 142 1.31 -16.29 -1.53
N LEU A 143 1.30 -14.97 -1.33
CA LEU A 143 1.20 -14.35 -0.01
C LEU A 143 -0.11 -14.71 0.72
N SER A 144 -1.20 -14.94 -0.01
CA SER A 144 -2.47 -15.39 0.59
C SER A 144 -2.41 -16.82 1.16
N SER A 145 -1.48 -17.64 0.68
CA SER A 145 -1.39 -19.08 0.99
C SER A 145 -0.10 -19.48 1.71
N GLU A 146 0.91 -18.61 1.77
CA GLU A 146 2.22 -18.93 2.31
C GLU A 146 2.45 -18.44 3.74
N THR A 147 3.41 -19.08 4.41
CA THR A 147 3.87 -18.76 5.76
C THR A 147 5.23 -18.05 5.78
N CYS A 148 5.98 -18.00 4.67
CA CYS A 148 7.34 -17.43 4.64
C CYS A 148 7.44 -16.16 3.81
N GLU A 149 7.14 -15.04 4.46
CA GLU A 149 7.18 -13.69 3.87
C GLU A 149 8.57 -13.29 3.33
N ARG A 150 9.65 -13.79 3.95
CA ARG A 150 11.03 -13.47 3.53
C ARG A 150 11.33 -13.90 2.09
N ILE A 151 10.86 -15.07 1.67
CA ILE A 151 11.08 -15.56 0.29
C ILE A 151 10.31 -14.67 -0.69
N GLN A 152 9.09 -14.29 -0.33
CA GLN A 152 8.25 -13.43 -1.16
C GLN A 152 8.78 -12.00 -1.26
N LEU A 153 9.43 -11.47 -0.22
CA LEU A 153 10.13 -10.18 -0.28
C LEU A 153 11.24 -10.21 -1.33
N VAL A 154 12.08 -11.25 -1.31
CA VAL A 154 13.15 -11.44 -2.30
C VAL A 154 12.57 -11.63 -3.70
N ALA A 155 11.44 -12.33 -3.82
CA ALA A 155 10.73 -12.48 -5.09
C ALA A 155 10.21 -11.13 -5.62
N LEU A 156 9.64 -10.27 -4.76
CA LEU A 156 9.20 -8.92 -5.13
C LEU A 156 10.36 -8.12 -5.72
N VAL A 157 11.50 -8.07 -5.03
CA VAL A 157 12.69 -7.35 -5.52
C VAL A 157 13.20 -7.94 -6.84
N SER A 158 13.16 -9.27 -6.98
CA SER A 158 13.54 -9.97 -8.22
C SER A 158 12.64 -9.57 -9.40
N ILE A 159 11.32 -9.48 -9.18
CA ILE A 159 10.35 -9.06 -10.20
C ILE A 159 10.71 -7.67 -10.71
N PHE A 160 10.97 -6.71 -9.82
CA PHE A 160 11.31 -5.35 -10.22
C PHE A 160 12.68 -5.22 -10.88
N LEU A 161 13.65 -6.06 -10.50
CA LEU A 161 14.91 -6.15 -11.23
C LEU A 161 14.70 -6.62 -12.68
N MET A 162 13.84 -7.61 -12.90
CA MET A 162 13.46 -8.06 -14.24
C MET A 162 12.67 -7.01 -15.01
N VAL A 163 11.81 -6.24 -14.32
CA VAL A 163 11.10 -5.10 -14.92
C VAL A 163 12.09 -4.09 -15.48
N ARG A 164 13.09 -3.67 -14.68
CA ARG A 164 14.13 -2.71 -15.10
C ARG A 164 14.91 -3.22 -16.31
N ASP A 165 15.35 -4.47 -16.28
CA ASP A 165 16.10 -5.10 -17.37
C ASP A 165 15.28 -5.12 -18.67
N ARG A 166 14.02 -5.53 -18.59
CA ARG A 166 13.09 -5.52 -19.73
C ARG A 166 12.82 -4.12 -20.26
N THR A 167 12.71 -3.12 -19.39
CA THR A 167 12.55 -1.72 -19.79
C THR A 167 13.75 -1.25 -20.60
N VAL A 168 14.97 -1.51 -20.13
CA VAL A 168 16.21 -1.17 -20.86
C VAL A 168 16.25 -1.85 -22.23
N HIS A 169 15.96 -3.15 -22.28
CA HIS A 169 15.91 -3.89 -23.55
C HIS A 169 14.84 -3.38 -24.52
N HIS A 170 13.67 -2.99 -24.01
CA HIS A 170 12.60 -2.43 -24.83
C HIS A 170 13.03 -1.10 -25.48
N TYR A 171 13.64 -0.19 -24.73
CA TYR A 171 14.11 1.09 -25.27
C TYR A 171 15.30 0.91 -26.24
N ALA A 172 16.25 0.04 -25.93
CA ALA A 172 17.36 -0.27 -26.84
C ALA A 172 16.87 -0.85 -28.18
N ALA A 173 15.84 -1.71 -28.16
CA ALA A 173 15.22 -2.25 -29.38
C ALA A 173 14.48 -1.17 -30.17
N ALA A 174 13.79 -0.25 -29.50
CA ALA A 174 13.09 0.86 -30.15
C ALA A 174 14.06 1.84 -30.84
N GLU A 175 15.19 2.17 -30.20
CA GLU A 175 16.25 3.00 -30.81
C GLU A 175 16.86 2.32 -32.04
N ALA A 176 17.15 1.02 -31.96
CA ALA A 176 17.68 0.27 -33.09
C ALA A 176 16.71 0.21 -34.28
N ALA A 177 15.40 0.14 -34.03
CA ALA A 177 14.37 0.16 -35.06
C ALA A 177 14.17 1.55 -35.68
N ALA A 178 14.37 2.63 -34.93
CA ALA A 178 14.26 4.00 -35.43
C ALA A 178 15.47 4.45 -36.29
N ALA A 179 16.60 3.74 -36.17
CA ALA A 179 17.82 4.00 -36.95
C ALA A 179 17.86 3.28 -38.31
N GLN A 180 16.83 2.50 -38.66
CA GLN A 180 16.65 1.78 -39.94
C GLN A 180 15.59 2.44 -40.80
#